data_AF-A0A966MLD0-F1
#
_entry.id   AF-A0A966MLD0-F1
#
_cell.length_a   1.000
_cell.length_b   1.000
_cell.length_c   1.000
_cell.angle_alpha   90.00
_cell.angle_beta   90.00
_cell.angle_gamma   90.00
#
_symmetry.space_group_name_H-M   'P 1'
#
loop_
_entity.id
_entity.type
_entity.pdbx_description
1 polymer ?
#
loop_
_entity_poly.entity_id
_entity_poly.type
_entity_poly.pdbx_seq_one_letter_code
_entity_poly.pdbx_strand_id
1 'polypeptide(L)'
;MEHSHQLPEFLHFLEIFMEENNMLRGFVFGLVHTIIPLIGFYSGWSINRLLKVASNGYIAGIIGVVFAHVIADFIAASLDPNLRSATIGIVLGGLIPLILIPVLDKYIVKSKHHIVVGDHEDLKKDLKEEHK
;
A
#
# COMPACT_ATOMS: atom_id res chain seq x y z
N MET A 1 -19.24 -2.77 -26.07
CA MET A 1 -18.12 -1.95 -26.60
C MET A 1 -16.97 -2.14 -25.65
N GLU A 2 -16.01 -2.97 -26.04
CA GLU A 2 -14.89 -3.39 -25.20
C GLU A 2 -13.83 -2.30 -25.28
N HIS A 3 -13.73 -1.48 -24.23
CA HIS A 3 -12.66 -0.50 -24.12
C HIS A 3 -11.39 -1.23 -23.66
N SER A 4 -10.71 -1.88 -24.61
CA SER A 4 -9.33 -2.32 -24.40
C SER A 4 -8.49 -1.06 -24.25
N HIS A 5 -8.07 -0.75 -23.02
CA HIS A 5 -7.00 0.20 -22.77
C HIS A 5 -5.74 -0.32 -23.47
N GLN A 6 -5.47 0.19 -24.66
CA GLN A 6 -4.26 -0.10 -25.42
C GLN A 6 -3.11 0.61 -24.71
N LEU A 7 -2.11 -0.16 -24.29
CA LEU A 7 -0.86 0.41 -23.82
C LEU A 7 -0.21 1.18 -24.98
N PRO A 8 0.55 2.26 -24.68
CA PRO A 8 1.39 2.91 -25.67
C PRO A 8 2.17 1.90 -26.53
N GLU A 9 2.34 2.13 -27.83
CA GLU A 9 2.99 1.16 -28.75
C GLU A 9 4.37 0.66 -28.28
N PHE A 10 5.14 1.49 -27.57
CA PHE A 10 6.44 1.08 -27.03
C PHE A 10 6.34 0.05 -25.90
N LEU A 11 5.20 -0.01 -25.21
CA LEU A 11 4.90 -0.98 -24.15
C LEU A 11 4.26 -2.26 -24.70
N HIS A 12 3.71 -2.24 -25.92
CA HIS A 12 3.15 -3.44 -26.56
C HIS A 12 4.21 -4.54 -26.75
N PHE A 13 5.46 -4.16 -27.04
CA PHE A 13 6.57 -5.11 -27.10
C PHE A 13 6.84 -5.74 -25.73
N LEU A 14 6.83 -4.96 -24.65
CA LEU A 14 7.03 -5.46 -23.29
C LEU A 14 5.89 -6.42 -22.89
N GLU A 15 4.66 -6.11 -23.27
CA GLU A 15 3.46 -6.92 -23.03
C GLU A 15 3.59 -8.31 -23.66
N ILE A 16 3.97 -8.39 -24.94
CA ILE A 16 4.19 -9.67 -25.65
C ILE A 16 5.25 -10.52 -24.95
N PHE A 17 6.36 -9.92 -24.53
CA PHE A 17 7.44 -10.64 -23.83
C PHE A 17 7.01 -11.13 -22.44
N MET A 18 6.15 -10.38 -21.76
CA MET A 18 5.59 -10.77 -20.46
C MET A 18 4.52 -11.86 -20.59
N GLU A 19 3.78 -11.93 -21.70
CA GLU A 19 2.84 -13.02 -21.98
C GLU A 19 3.57 -14.35 -22.18
N GLU A 20 4.70 -14.34 -22.89
CA GLU A 20 5.47 -15.54 -23.21
C GLU A 20 6.34 -16.04 -22.03
N ASN A 21 6.67 -15.17 -21.06
CA ASN A 21 7.59 -15.50 -19.98
C ASN A 21 7.03 -15.18 -18.58
N ASN A 22 6.54 -16.23 -17.90
CA ASN A 22 6.01 -16.14 -16.54
C ASN A 22 7.02 -15.59 -15.51
N MET A 23 8.32 -15.88 -15.67
CA MET A 23 9.36 -15.40 -14.74
C MET A 23 9.61 -13.90 -14.90
N LEU A 24 9.68 -13.41 -16.14
CA LEU A 24 9.78 -11.98 -16.43
C LEU A 24 8.55 -11.23 -15.92
N ARG A 25 7.36 -11.79 -16.13
CA ARG A 25 6.11 -11.21 -15.63
C ARG A 25 6.12 -11.08 -14.10
N GLY A 26 6.46 -12.16 -13.40
CA GLY A 26 6.58 -12.15 -11.94
C GLY A 26 7.65 -11.16 -11.43
N PHE A 27 8.76 -11.02 -12.15
CA PHE A 27 9.79 -10.04 -11.84
C PHE A 27 9.28 -8.59 -11.97
N VAL A 28 8.62 -8.25 -13.09
CA VAL A 28 8.06 -6.91 -13.33
C VAL A 28 6.99 -6.60 -12.28
N PHE A 29 6.10 -7.55 -12.00
CA PHE A 29 5.09 -7.40 -10.94
C PHE A 29 5.76 -7.10 -9.59
N GLY A 30 6.70 -7.94 -9.16
CA GLY A 30 7.39 -7.79 -7.87
C GLY A 30 8.16 -6.48 -7.76
N LEU A 31 8.82 -6.05 -8.84
CA LEU A 31 9.55 -4.79 -8.89
C LEU A 31 8.62 -3.59 -8.72
N VAL A 32 7.55 -3.52 -9.51
CA VAL A 32 6.55 -2.44 -9.44
C VAL A 32 5.85 -2.44 -8.09
N HIS A 33 5.39 -3.61 -7.63
CA HIS A 33 4.69 -3.79 -6.37
C HIS A 33 5.52 -3.33 -5.17
N THR A 34 6.85 -3.51 -5.20
CA THR A 34 7.71 -3.19 -4.05
C THR A 34 8.26 -1.76 -4.09
N ILE A 35 8.56 -1.21 -5.28
CA ILE A 35 9.09 0.15 -5.40
C ILE A 35 8.08 1.21 -4.93
N ILE A 36 6.79 1.02 -5.21
CA ILE A 36 5.76 2.01 -4.90
C ILE A 36 5.60 2.20 -3.37
N PRO A 37 5.42 1.15 -2.56
CA PRO A 37 5.38 1.28 -1.11
C PRO A 37 6.70 1.79 -0.53
N LEU A 38 7.85 1.38 -1.09
CA LEU A 38 9.16 1.87 -0.66
C LEU A 38 9.28 3.39 -0.85
N ILE A 39 8.91 3.90 -2.01
CA ILE A 39 8.87 5.34 -2.28
C ILE A 39 7.86 6.01 -1.36
N GLY A 40 6.66 5.45 -1.20
CA GLY A 40 5.63 6.00 -0.30
C GLY A 40 6.11 6.12 1.14
N PHE A 41 6.85 5.13 1.63
CA PHE A 41 7.44 5.10 2.96
C PHE A 41 8.52 6.18 3.13
N TYR A 42 9.51 6.23 2.23
CA TYR A 42 10.61 7.20 2.34
C TYR A 42 10.21 8.63 2.02
N SER A 43 9.24 8.84 1.12
CA SER A 43 8.76 10.19 0.76
C SER A 43 7.79 10.77 1.78
N GLY A 44 7.26 9.95 2.71
CA GLY A 44 6.24 10.38 3.66
C GLY A 44 5.01 10.92 2.93
N TRP A 45 4.46 10.12 2.00
CA TRP A 45 3.39 10.52 1.08
C TRP A 45 2.34 11.39 1.78
N SER A 46 1.88 12.46 1.10
CA SER A 46 1.00 13.52 1.63
C SER A 46 -0.14 13.02 2.55
N ILE A 47 -0.70 11.86 2.24
CA ILE A 47 -1.76 11.21 3.02
C ILE A 47 -1.35 10.97 4.47
N ASN A 48 -0.13 10.49 4.76
CA ASN A 48 0.32 10.30 6.14
C ASN A 48 0.38 11.61 6.90
N ARG A 49 0.78 12.69 6.23
CA ARG A 49 0.86 14.03 6.82
C ARG A 49 -0.52 14.63 7.06
N LEU A 50 -1.46 14.46 6.12
CA LEU A 50 -2.85 14.92 6.23
C LEU A 50 -3.62 14.10 7.29
N LEU A 51 -3.48 12.78 7.27
CA LEU A 51 -4.11 11.89 8.24
C LEU A 51 -3.52 12.07 9.65
N LYS A 52 -2.22 12.37 9.78
CA LYS A 52 -1.62 12.67 11.08
C LYS A 52 -2.18 13.94 11.71
N VAL A 53 -2.59 14.93 10.93
CA VAL A 53 -3.30 16.12 11.45
C VAL A 53 -4.72 15.75 11.93
N ALA A 54 -5.35 14.75 11.33
CA ALA A 54 -6.72 14.33 11.64
C ALA A 54 -6.84 13.14 12.62
N SER A 55 -5.76 12.41 12.91
CA SER A 55 -5.77 11.14 13.65
C SER A 55 -4.47 10.88 14.43
N ASN A 56 -4.39 9.75 15.15
CA ASN A 56 -3.16 9.29 15.82
C ASN A 56 -2.09 8.94 14.76
N GLY A 57 -0.85 9.42 14.94
CA GLY A 57 0.25 9.24 13.98
C GLY A 57 0.50 7.78 13.59
N TYR A 58 0.31 6.86 14.54
CA TYR A 58 0.38 5.40 14.29
C TYR A 58 -0.72 4.90 13.34
N ILE A 59 -1.98 5.27 13.58
CA ILE A 59 -3.13 4.87 12.75
C ILE A 59 -2.99 5.47 11.33
N ALA A 60 -2.54 6.73 11.24
CA ALA A 60 -2.22 7.36 9.98
C ALA A 60 -1.14 6.58 9.21
N GLY A 61 -0.13 6.06 9.91
CA GLY A 61 0.90 5.18 9.35
C GLY A 61 0.34 3.88 8.78
N ILE A 62 -0.53 3.18 9.51
CA ILE A 62 -1.17 1.93 9.03
C ILE A 62 -1.98 2.21 7.75
N ILE A 63 -2.84 3.24 7.76
CA ILE A 63 -3.65 3.59 6.61
C ILE A 63 -2.76 3.94 5.41
N GLY A 64 -1.68 4.70 5.65
CA GLY A 64 -0.69 5.04 4.65
C GLY A 64 -0.05 3.85 3.95
N VAL A 65 0.42 2.89 4.74
CA VAL A 65 1.06 1.66 4.22
C VAL A 65 0.06 0.86 3.39
N VAL A 66 -1.14 0.63 3.90
CA VAL A 66 -2.17 -0.12 3.16
C VAL A 66 -2.54 0.60 1.87
N PHE A 67 -2.71 1.93 1.89
CA PHE A 67 -3.04 2.70 0.70
C PHE A 67 -1.93 2.64 -0.34
N ALA A 68 -0.67 2.72 0.08
CA ALA A 68 0.47 2.60 -0.82
C ALA A 68 0.55 1.21 -1.46
N HIS A 69 0.25 0.15 -0.71
CA HIS A 69 0.16 -1.21 -1.25
C HIS A 69 -0.99 -1.35 -2.25
N VAL A 70 -2.18 -0.81 -1.95
CA VAL A 70 -3.33 -0.87 -2.89
C VAL A 70 -3.02 -0.15 -4.20
N ILE A 71 -2.31 0.99 -4.17
CA ILE A 71 -1.85 1.65 -5.40
C ILE A 71 -0.81 0.79 -6.13
N ALA A 72 0.11 0.18 -5.38
CA ALA A 72 1.12 -0.70 -5.95
C ALA A 72 0.49 -1.89 -6.68
N ASP A 73 -0.50 -2.52 -6.05
CA ASP A 73 -1.28 -3.62 -6.61
C ASP A 73 -2.08 -3.17 -7.83
N PHE A 74 -2.70 -2.00 -7.78
CA PHE A 74 -3.41 -1.43 -8.93
C PHE A 74 -2.49 -1.30 -10.14
N ILE A 75 -1.31 -0.71 -9.97
CA ILE A 75 -0.36 -0.48 -11.06
C ILE A 75 0.24 -1.81 -11.51
N ALA A 76 0.68 -2.67 -10.59
CA ALA A 76 1.29 -3.96 -10.92
C ALA A 76 0.30 -4.91 -11.64
N ALA A 77 -0.94 -5.01 -11.15
CA ALA A 77 -1.98 -5.81 -11.79
C ALA A 77 -2.42 -5.23 -13.14
N SER A 78 -2.42 -3.89 -13.28
CA SER A 78 -2.70 -3.26 -14.58
C SER A 78 -1.63 -3.55 -15.63
N LEU A 79 -0.37 -3.72 -15.23
CA LEU A 79 0.73 -4.05 -16.14
C LEU A 79 0.82 -5.55 -16.45
N ASP A 80 0.26 -6.42 -15.60
CA ASP A 80 0.21 -7.86 -15.82
C ASP A 80 -0.99 -8.24 -16.73
N PRO A 81 -0.77 -8.80 -17.93
CA PRO A 81 -1.84 -9.19 -18.85
C PRO A 81 -2.89 -10.14 -18.25
N ASN A 82 -2.48 -11.02 -17.34
CA ASN A 82 -3.35 -12.01 -16.72
C ASN A 82 -4.14 -11.45 -15.53
N LEU A 83 -3.64 -10.40 -14.87
CA LEU A 83 -4.29 -9.81 -13.70
C LEU A 83 -5.08 -8.55 -14.03
N ARG A 84 -4.87 -7.93 -15.20
CA ARG A 84 -5.50 -6.65 -15.57
C ARG A 84 -7.03 -6.66 -15.46
N SER A 85 -7.68 -7.77 -15.81
CA SER A 85 -9.12 -7.94 -15.70
C SER A 85 -9.62 -8.01 -14.24
N ALA A 86 -8.76 -8.44 -13.32
CA ALA A 86 -9.04 -8.55 -11.89
C ALA A 86 -8.63 -7.31 -11.09
N THR A 87 -7.94 -6.32 -11.70
CA THR A 87 -7.39 -5.13 -11.03
C THR A 87 -8.39 -4.42 -10.13
N ILE A 88 -9.64 -4.19 -10.59
CA ILE A 88 -10.66 -3.52 -9.77
C ILE A 88 -11.02 -4.37 -8.54
N GLY A 89 -11.14 -5.68 -8.72
CA GLY A 89 -11.39 -6.62 -7.62
C GLY A 89 -10.26 -6.63 -6.60
N ILE A 90 -9.01 -6.57 -7.07
CA ILE A 90 -7.81 -6.48 -6.22
C ILE A 90 -7.84 -5.18 -5.39
N VAL A 91 -8.14 -4.03 -6.01
CA VAL A 91 -8.23 -2.74 -5.31
C VAL A 91 -9.33 -2.76 -4.24
N LEU A 92 -10.54 -3.17 -4.62
CA LEU A 92 -11.67 -3.21 -3.68
C LEU A 92 -11.40 -4.20 -2.54
N GLY A 93 -10.85 -5.38 -2.86
CA GLY A 93 -10.45 -6.38 -1.87
C GLY A 93 -9.39 -5.88 -0.90
N GLY A 94 -8.40 -5.13 -1.39
CA GLY A 94 -7.33 -4.55 -0.57
C GLY A 94 -7.79 -3.42 0.36
N LEU A 95 -8.88 -2.72 0.01
CA LEU A 95 -9.43 -1.64 0.85
C LEU A 95 -10.36 -2.15 1.97
N ILE A 96 -11.04 -3.29 1.79
CA ILE A 96 -11.99 -3.85 2.77
C ILE A 96 -11.39 -4.00 4.18
N PRO A 97 -10.16 -4.53 4.37
CA PRO A 97 -9.56 -4.70 5.69
C PRO A 97 -9.39 -3.41 6.50
N LEU A 98 -9.36 -2.23 5.87
CA LEU A 98 -9.23 -0.95 6.57
C LEU A 98 -10.35 -0.70 7.58
N ILE A 99 -11.54 -1.26 7.33
CA ILE A 99 -12.71 -1.16 8.23
C ILE A 99 -12.42 -1.82 9.59
N LEU A 100 -11.50 -2.78 9.63
CA LEU A 100 -11.14 -3.49 10.87
C LEU A 100 -10.19 -2.70 11.76
N ILE A 101 -9.56 -1.63 11.28
CA ILE A 101 -8.54 -0.87 12.03
C ILE A 101 -9.02 -0.48 13.45
N PRO A 102 -10.22 0.12 13.65
CA PRO A 102 -10.67 0.49 15.00
C PRO A 102 -10.87 -0.70 15.94
N VAL A 103 -11.25 -1.86 15.38
CA VAL A 103 -11.44 -3.10 16.13
C VAL A 103 -10.07 -3.66 16.54
N LEU A 104 -9.12 -3.73 15.60
CA LEU A 104 -7.77 -4.23 15.86
C LEU A 104 -7.04 -3.34 16.88
N ASP A 105 -7.18 -2.02 16.78
CA ASP A 105 -6.60 -1.06 17.73
C ASP A 105 -7.14 -1.27 19.15
N LYS A 106 -8.46 -1.45 19.28
CA LYS A 106 -9.11 -1.64 20.58
C LYS A 106 -8.75 -2.96 21.27
N TYR A 107 -8.62 -4.05 20.51
CA TYR A 107 -8.55 -5.42 21.06
C TYR A 107 -7.18 -6.10 20.93
N ILE A 108 -6.31 -5.68 20.00
CA ILE A 108 -5.01 -6.34 19.75
C ILE A 108 -3.82 -5.49 20.21
N VAL A 109 -3.84 -4.17 19.97
CA VAL A 109 -2.66 -3.31 20.14
C VAL A 109 -2.28 -3.07 21.62
N LYS A 110 -3.14 -3.40 22.59
CA LYS A 110 -2.88 -3.27 24.04
C LYS A 110 -1.85 -4.26 24.63
N SER A 111 -0.89 -4.75 23.85
CA SER A 111 0.18 -5.59 24.38
C SER A 111 1.22 -4.74 25.13
N LYS A 112 1.72 -5.22 26.27
CA LYS A 112 2.79 -4.55 27.05
C LYS A 112 4.09 -4.29 26.27
N HIS A 113 4.27 -4.90 25.10
CA HIS A 113 5.43 -4.74 24.23
C HIS A 113 5.06 -4.09 22.89
N HIS A 114 4.10 -3.15 22.90
CA HIS A 114 3.81 -2.39 21.69
C HIS A 114 5.11 -1.71 21.20
N ILE A 115 5.45 -1.93 19.93
CA ILE A 115 6.56 -1.23 19.31
C ILE A 115 6.08 0.21 19.15
N VAL A 116 6.80 1.17 19.76
CA VAL A 116 6.54 2.59 19.54
C VAL A 116 6.86 2.90 18.09
N VAL A 117 5.82 3.08 17.28
CA VAL A 117 5.92 3.39 15.85
C VAL A 117 5.28 4.75 15.63
N GLY A 118 6.09 5.74 15.32
CA GLY A 118 5.66 7.11 15.11
C GLY A 118 6.87 8.03 14.92
N ASP A 119 6.63 9.30 14.63
CA ASP A 119 7.74 10.27 14.57
C ASP A 119 8.17 10.72 15.97
N HIS A 120 9.14 11.64 16.02
CA HIS A 120 9.66 12.17 17.28
C HIS A 120 8.59 12.73 18.23
N GLU A 121 7.47 13.26 17.73
CA GLU A 121 6.39 13.79 18.56
C GLU A 121 5.55 12.67 19.19
N ASP A 122 5.29 11.60 18.42
CA ASP A 122 4.55 10.43 18.91
C ASP A 122 5.37 9.70 19.99
N LEU A 123 6.67 9.47 19.72
CA LEU A 123 7.63 8.91 20.68
C LEU A 123 7.70 9.72 21.98
N LYS A 124 7.75 11.06 21.88
CA LYS A 124 7.82 11.95 23.04
C LYS A 124 6.53 11.94 23.86
N LYS A 125 5.38 11.70 23.23
CA LYS A 125 4.10 11.58 23.91
C LYS A 125 4.02 10.26 24.68
N ASP A 126 4.38 9.15 24.04
CA ASP A 126 4.35 7.83 24.65
C ASP A 126 5.32 7.72 25.85
N LEU A 127 6.54 8.26 25.72
CA LEU A 127 7.51 8.32 26.83
C LEU A 127 7.03 9.16 28.02
N LYS A 128 6.15 10.14 27.80
CA LYS A 128 5.58 10.94 28.89
C LYS A 128 4.39 10.26 29.57
N GLU A 129 3.69 9.36 28.88
CA GLU A 129 2.56 8.62 29.45
C GLU A 129 3.01 7.45 30.34
N GLU A 130 4.16 6.82 30.08
CA GLU A 130 4.73 5.79 30.99
C GLU A 130 5.22 6.34 32.34
N HIS A 131 5.40 7.65 32.48
CA HIS A 131 5.92 8.30 33.70
C HIS A 131 4.86 9.07 34.52
N LYS A 132 3.57 8.76 34.34
CA LYS A 132 2.47 9.24 35.21
C LYS A 132 1.85 8.10 36.00
#